data_AF-A0A508ATL4-F1
#
_entry.id   AF-A0A508ATL4-F1
#
_cell.length_a   1.000
_cell.length_b   1.000
_cell.length_c   1.000
_cell.angle_alpha   90.00
_cell.angle_beta   90.00
_cell.angle_gamma   90.00
#
_symmetry.space_group_name_H-M   'P 1'
#
loop_
_entity.id
_entity.type
_entity.pdbx_description
1 polymer ?
#
loop_
_entity_poly.entity_id
_entity_poly.type
_entity_poly.pdbx_seq_one_letter_code
_entity_poly.pdbx_strand_id
1 'polypeptide(L)' 'MSATAPARRWHLVSLRPSGRHEALRRAAARHGGGLIALSSCRLRHFDDAASRRRLDD' A
#
# COMPACT_ATOMS: atom_id res chain seq x y z
N MET A 1 0.74 7.65 27.69
CA MET A 1 1.16 8.91 27.04
C MET A 1 1.24 8.66 25.54
N SER A 2 0.30 9.16 24.74
CA SER A 2 0.45 9.10 23.28
C SER A 2 1.44 10.16 22.84
N ALA A 3 2.53 9.75 22.19
CA ALA A 3 3.45 10.68 21.55
C ALA A 3 2.73 11.38 20.39
N THR A 4 2.72 12.71 20.39
CA THR A 4 2.24 13.51 19.26
C THR A 4 3.11 13.18 18.05
N ALA A 5 2.51 12.59 17.01
CA ALA A 5 3.23 12.31 15.78
C ALA A 5 3.73 13.63 15.16
N PRO A 6 4.96 13.66 14.62
CA PRO A 6 5.51 14.86 14.01
C PRO A 6 4.60 15.38 12.90
N ALA A 7 4.46 16.71 12.81
CA ALA A 7 3.68 17.36 11.78
C ALA A 7 4.22 17.00 10.39
N ARG A 8 3.36 16.44 9.53
CA ARG A 8 3.72 16.00 8.18
C ARG A 8 3.71 17.21 7.23
N ARG A 9 4.76 17.36 6.43
CA ARG A 9 4.88 18.48 5.46
C ARG A 9 4.11 18.25 4.16
N TRP A 10 3.80 16.99 3.84
CA TRP A 10 3.16 16.57 2.59
C TRP A 10 2.50 15.19 2.76
N HIS A 11 1.63 14.81 1.83
CA HIS A 11 0.98 13.49 1.83
C HIS A 11 1.14 12.80 0.48
N LEU A 12 1.49 11.50 0.50
CA LEU A 12 1.41 10.60 -0.64
C LEU A 12 0.01 9.98 -0.68
N VAL A 13 -0.65 10.04 -1.83
CA VAL A 13 -1.89 9.28 -2.07
C VAL A 13 -1.53 7.99 -2.80
N SER A 14 -1.88 6.84 -2.20
CA SER A 14 -1.67 5.53 -2.80
C SER A 14 -2.98 4.92 -3.24
N LEU A 15 -3.04 4.55 -4.53
CA LEU A 15 -4.14 3.79 -5.15
C LEU A 15 -3.86 2.29 -5.22
N ARG A 16 -2.82 1.82 -4.52
CA ARG A 16 -2.45 0.41 -4.55
C ARG A 16 -3.55 -0.46 -3.94
N PRO A 17 -3.66 -1.72 -4.38
CA PRO A 17 -4.57 -2.64 -3.76
C PRO A 17 -4.32 -2.80 -2.25
N SER A 18 -5.39 -3.13 -1.53
CA SER A 18 -5.38 -3.30 -0.07
C SER A 18 -4.23 -4.23 0.38
N GLY A 19 -3.58 -3.89 1.50
CA GLY A 19 -2.51 -4.70 2.09
C GLY A 19 -1.07 -4.35 1.68
N ARG A 20 -0.85 -3.48 0.66
CA ARG A 20 0.50 -3.14 0.17
C ARG A 20 1.00 -1.73 0.56
N HIS A 21 0.55 -1.20 1.69
CA HIS A 21 0.79 0.20 2.09
C HIS A 21 1.89 0.38 3.15
N GLU A 22 2.20 -0.66 3.92
CA GLU A 22 3.19 -0.69 5.01
C GLU A 22 4.56 -0.10 4.62
N ALA A 23 5.18 -0.63 3.57
CA ALA A 23 6.47 -0.15 3.10
C ALA A 23 6.42 1.31 2.62
N LEU A 24 5.29 1.73 2.03
CA LEU A 24 5.09 3.10 1.57
C LEU A 24 4.93 4.07 2.74
N ARG A 25 4.23 3.64 3.79
CA ARG A 25 4.07 4.43 5.02
C ARG A 25 5.42 4.66 5.68
N ARG A 26 6.27 3.63 5.74
CA ARG A 26 7.65 3.75 6.24
C ARG A 26 8.50 4.69 5.38
N ALA A 27 8.44 4.55 4.05
CA ALA A 27 9.18 5.43 3.14
C ALA A 27 8.73 6.89 3.27
N ALA A 28 7.43 7.16 3.24
CA ALA A 28 6.90 8.52 3.40
C ALA A 28 7.32 9.15 4.75
N ALA A 29 7.22 8.38 5.84
CA ALA A 29 7.63 8.84 7.16
C ALA A 29 9.13 9.21 7.23
N ARG A 30 10.01 8.43 6.60
CA ARG A 30 11.46 8.73 6.51
C ARG A 30 11.76 10.07 5.84
N HIS A 31 10.83 10.57 5.01
CA HIS A 31 10.96 11.83 4.28
C HIS A 31 10.01 12.93 4.80
N GLY A 32 9.51 12.80 6.03
CA GLY A 32 8.64 13.80 6.67
C GLY A 32 7.23 13.90 6.09
N GLY A 33 6.82 12.89 5.31
CA GLY A 33 5.53 12.81 4.63
C GLY A 33 4.54 11.86 5.27
N GLY A 34 3.29 11.96 4.81
CA GLY A 34 2.15 11.09 5.10
C GLY A 34 1.83 10.08 4.02
N LEU A 35 1.04 9.08 4.38
CA LEU A 35 0.40 8.20 3.41
C LEU A 35 -1.11 8.20 3.64
N ILE A 36 -1.85 8.55 2.60
CA ILE A 36 -3.30 8.36 2.49
C ILE A 36 -3.51 7.16 1.56
N ALA A 37 -4.04 6.06 2.10
CA ALA A 37 -4.30 4.86 1.34
C ALA A 37 -5.76 4.86 0.86
N LEU A 38 -5.96 5.06 -0.45
CA LEU A 38 -7.26 4.96 -1.11
C LEU A 38 -7.24 3.67 -1.93
N SER A 39 -7.53 2.53 -1.29
CA SER A 39 -7.50 1.25 -1.99
C SER A 39 -8.71 1.17 -2.92
N SER A 40 -8.51 1.31 -4.24
CA SER A 40 -9.60 1.23 -5.22
C SER A 40 -10.11 -0.20 -5.43
N CYS A 41 -9.26 -1.22 -5.21
CA CYS A 41 -9.62 -2.63 -5.37
C CYS A 41 -8.90 -3.52 -4.34
N ARG A 42 -9.51 -4.66 -4.01
CA ARG A 42 -8.90 -5.73 -3.19
C ARG A 42 -8.41 -6.84 -4.12
N LEU A 43 -7.14 -7.25 -3.99
CA LEU A 43 -6.63 -8.42 -4.72
C LEU A 43 -7.19 -9.70 -4.11
N ARG A 44 -7.58 -10.64 -4.97
CA ARG A 44 -7.89 -12.02 -4.60
C ARG A 44 -6.88 -12.91 -5.29
N HIS A 45 -6.21 -13.76 -4.53
CA HIS A 45 -5.28 -14.73 -5.10
C HIS A 45 -6.10 -15.87 -5.74
N PHE A 46 -5.83 -16.15 -7.00
CA PHE A 46 -6.38 -17.30 -7.71
C PHE A 46 -5.26 -18.30 -7.91
N ASP A 47 -5.34 -19.42 -7.21
CA ASP A 47 -4.33 -20.49 -7.24
C ASP A 47 -4.88 -21.76 -7.90
N ASP A 48 -5.57 -21.59 -9.01
CA ASP A 48 -6.12 -22.69 -9.79
C ASP A 48 -5.25 -22.99 -11.03
N ALA A 49 -5.34 -24.22 -11.51
CA ALA A 49 -4.52 -24.69 -12.63
C ALA A 49 -4.76 -23.89 -13.92
N ALA A 50 -5.97 -23.35 -14.13
CA ALA A 50 -6.27 -22.54 -15.31
C ALA A 50 -5.61 -21.15 -15.21
N SER A 51 -5.61 -20.54 -14.03
CA SER A 51 -4.90 -19.29 -13.74
C SER A 51 -3.39 -19.45 -13.86
N ARG A 52 -2.82 -20.57 -13.39
CA ARG A 52 -1.38 -20.86 -13.54
C ARG A 52 -0.98 -21.06 -15.00
N ARG A 53 -1.76 -21.83 -15.75
CA ARG A 53 -1.48 -22.09 -17.18
C ARG A 53 -1.42 -20.81 -18.02
N ARG A 54 -2.25 -19.80 -17.71
CA ARG A 54 -2.22 -18.49 -18.38
C ARG A 54 -0.95 -17.66 -18.16
N LEU A 55 -0.10 -18.03 -17.19
CA LEU A 55 1.17 -17.34 -16.95
C LEU A 55 2.33 -17.95 -17.75
N ASP A 56 2.15 -19.18 -18.25
CA ASP A 56 3.14 -19.91 -19.04
C ASP A 56 3.02 -19.62 -20.56
N ASP A 57 1.99 -18.87 -20.98
CA ASP A 57 1.73 -18.40 -22.36
C ASP A 57 2.36 -17.01 -22.61
#